data_AF-A0A354Z2D1-F1
#
_entry.id   AF-A0A354Z2D1-F1
#
_cell.length_a   1.000
_cell.length_b   1.000
_cell.length_c   1.000
_cell.angle_alpha   90.00
_cell.angle_beta   90.00
_cell.angle_gamma   90.00
#
_symmetry.space_group_name_H-M   'P 1'
#
loop_
_entity.id
_entity.type
_entity.pdbx_description
1 polymer ?
#
loop_
_entity_poly.entity_id
_entity_poly.type
_entity_poly.pdbx_seq_one_letter_code
_entity_poly.pdbx_strand_id
1 'polypeptide(L)'
;GTFIINGAERVVVSQLVKSPGVYFNERMDVAGHPLFGATIIPNRGAWFELEMDSAGLVYTRIDKTRKIPVSVLLRALGYESNEVILEMYDEDETIARTLEKDTSTNKKEALIEF
;
A
#
# COMPACT_ATOMS: atom_id res chain seq x y z
N GLY A 1 -38.90 -1.26 -1.89
CA GLY A 1 -39.57 -0.60 -3.02
C GLY A 1 -38.91 -1.03 -4.31
N THR A 2 -39.65 -1.02 -5.41
CA THR A 2 -39.16 -1.32 -6.76
C THR A 2 -38.95 -0.02 -7.55
N PHE A 3 -38.17 -0.09 -8.64
CA PHE A 3 -37.88 1.00 -9.56
C PHE A 3 -38.28 0.59 -10.97
N ILE A 4 -38.82 1.51 -11.77
CA ILE A 4 -39.03 1.28 -13.21
C ILE A 4 -37.83 1.84 -13.99
N ILE A 5 -37.08 0.99 -14.69
CA ILE A 5 -35.96 1.37 -15.55
C ILE A 5 -36.29 0.94 -16.98
N ASN A 6 -36.47 1.91 -17.88
CA ASN A 6 -36.86 1.69 -19.28
C ASN A 6 -38.13 0.81 -19.44
N GLY A 7 -39.13 1.03 -18.59
CA GLY A 7 -40.40 0.29 -18.62
C GLY A 7 -40.38 -1.07 -17.91
N ALA A 8 -39.22 -1.53 -17.42
CA ALA A 8 -39.11 -2.77 -16.66
C ALA A 8 -38.96 -2.51 -15.15
N GLU A 9 -39.65 -3.28 -14.33
CA GLU A 9 -39.54 -3.22 -12.88
C GLU A 9 -38.26 -3.91 -12.40
N ARG A 10 -37.54 -3.24 -11.48
CA ARG A 10 -36.26 -3.68 -10.92
C ARG A 10 -36.21 -3.42 -9.42
N VAL A 11 -35.39 -4.18 -8.72
CA VAL A 11 -35.13 -4.02 -7.28
C VAL A 11 -33.66 -3.72 -7.08
N VAL A 12 -33.35 -2.71 -6.26
CA VAL A 12 -31.98 -2.45 -5.80
C VAL A 12 -31.70 -3.36 -4.60
N VAL A 13 -30.59 -4.09 -4.67
CA VAL A 13 -30.14 -5.00 -3.61
C VAL A 13 -28.94 -4.40 -2.90
N SER A 14 -29.05 -4.27 -1.59
CA SER A 14 -27.94 -3.85 -0.73
C SER A 14 -26.78 -4.83 -0.85
N GLN A 15 -25.58 -4.28 -1.06
CA GLN A 15 -24.34 -5.07 -1.12
C GLN A 15 -23.67 -5.08 0.26
N LEU A 16 -23.02 -6.20 0.59
CA LEU A 16 -22.06 -6.23 1.69
C LEU A 16 -20.69 -5.84 1.13
N VAL A 17 -20.08 -4.83 1.75
CA VAL A 17 -18.74 -4.33 1.41
C VAL A 17 -17.87 -4.31 2.65
N LYS A 18 -16.54 -4.32 2.48
CA LYS A 18 -15.61 -4.14 3.60
C LYS A 18 -15.87 -2.79 4.27
N SER A 19 -15.88 -2.76 5.59
CA SER A 19 -15.96 -1.52 6.35
C SER A 19 -14.68 -0.71 6.17
N PRO A 20 -14.72 0.62 6.34
CA PRO A 20 -13.50 1.42 6.44
C PRO A 20 -12.63 0.92 7.60
N GLY A 21 -11.31 0.85 7.39
CA GLY A 21 -10.39 0.34 8.41
C GLY A 21 -9.04 -0.10 7.83
N VAL A 22 -8.21 -0.65 8.72
CA VAL A 22 -6.91 -1.24 8.38
C VAL A 22 -7.03 -2.75 8.50
N TYR A 23 -6.76 -3.46 7.41
CA TYR A 23 -6.82 -4.92 7.33
C TYR A 23 -5.42 -5.48 7.13
N PHE A 24 -4.95 -6.27 8.09
CA PHE A 24 -3.69 -7.01 7.96
C PHE A 24 -3.95 -8.37 7.32
N ASN A 25 -2.99 -8.85 6.55
CA ASN A 25 -2.99 -10.21 6.00
C ASN A 25 -1.61 -10.84 6.07
N GLU A 26 -1.62 -12.17 6.09
CA GLU A 26 -0.45 -13.02 6.02
C GLU A 26 -0.70 -14.07 4.92
N ARG A 27 0.29 -14.30 4.07
CA ARG A 27 0.29 -15.35 3.05
C ARG A 27 1.65 -16.04 3.03
N MET A 28 1.71 -17.30 2.61
CA MET A 28 2.99 -17.99 2.40
C MET A 28 3.45 -17.81 0.96
N ASP A 29 4.74 -17.56 0.76
CA ASP A 29 5.37 -17.63 -0.56
C ASP A 29 5.55 -19.10 -1.02
N VAL A 30 6.07 -19.30 -2.24
CA VAL A 30 6.29 -20.64 -2.81
C VAL A 30 7.36 -21.42 -2.02
N ALA A 31 8.27 -20.74 -1.34
CA ALA A 31 9.31 -21.32 -0.51
C ALA A 31 8.86 -21.56 0.94
N GLY A 32 7.65 -21.15 1.32
CA GLY A 32 7.08 -21.30 2.65
C GLY A 32 7.41 -20.17 3.62
N HIS A 33 7.96 -19.04 3.16
CA HIS A 33 8.19 -17.86 3.99
C HIS A 33 6.89 -17.05 4.16
N PRO A 34 6.61 -16.51 5.35
CA PRO A 34 5.48 -15.64 5.56
C PRO A 34 5.71 -14.28 4.85
N LEU A 35 4.69 -13.82 4.16
CA LEU A 35 4.60 -12.49 3.56
C LEU A 35 3.46 -11.73 4.24
N PHE A 36 3.76 -10.52 4.69
CA PHE A 36 2.80 -9.67 5.36
C PHE A 36 2.29 -8.58 4.43
N GLY A 37 1.06 -8.14 4.66
CA GLY A 37 0.47 -7.01 3.96
C GLY A 37 -0.56 -6.28 4.81
N ALA A 38 -0.84 -5.05 4.44
CA ALA A 38 -1.90 -4.25 5.03
C ALA A 38 -2.68 -3.50 3.95
N THR A 39 -4.00 -3.44 4.09
CA THR A 39 -4.86 -2.62 3.22
C THR A 39 -5.65 -1.64 4.07
N ILE A 40 -5.48 -0.37 3.77
CA ILE A 40 -6.16 0.76 4.40
C ILE A 40 -7.30 1.15 3.46
N ILE A 41 -8.53 0.93 3.93
CA ILE A 41 -9.76 1.22 3.19
C ILE A 41 -10.41 2.45 3.80
N PRO A 42 -10.44 3.61 3.11
CA PRO A 42 -11.16 4.77 3.60
C PRO A 42 -12.67 4.65 3.33
N ASN A 43 -13.48 5.46 4.03
CA ASN A 43 -14.91 5.58 3.73
C ASN A 43 -15.17 6.23 2.35
N ARG A 44 -14.24 7.07 1.90
CA ARG A 44 -14.22 7.67 0.56
C ARG A 44 -12.78 8.01 0.19
N GLY A 45 -12.37 7.68 -1.03
CA GLY A 45 -11.05 8.01 -1.56
C GLY A 45 -10.24 6.79 -1.97
N ALA A 46 -8.97 7.02 -2.26
CA ALA A 46 -8.02 6.02 -2.72
C ALA A 46 -7.72 4.98 -1.63
N TRP A 47 -7.59 3.73 -2.04
CA TRP A 47 -7.08 2.67 -1.17
C TRP A 47 -5.56 2.81 -1.04
N PHE A 48 -5.04 2.48 0.13
CA PHE A 48 -3.61 2.44 0.38
C PHE A 48 -3.23 1.02 0.80
N GLU A 49 -2.21 0.46 0.15
CA GLU A 49 -1.81 -0.94 0.32
C GLU A 49 -0.31 -1.00 0.64
N LEU A 50 0.05 -1.81 1.63
CA LEU A 50 1.41 -2.23 1.92
C LEU A 50 1.54 -3.73 1.60
N GLU A 51 2.59 -4.11 0.88
CA GLU A 51 2.89 -5.51 0.60
C GLU A 51 4.37 -5.82 0.81
N MET A 52 4.63 -6.97 1.44
CA MET A 52 5.95 -7.62 1.41
C MET A 52 6.01 -8.61 0.25
N ASP A 53 7.13 -8.59 -0.48
CA ASP A 53 7.42 -9.58 -1.51
C ASP A 53 8.33 -10.72 -1.01
N SER A 54 8.56 -11.72 -1.86
CA SER A 54 9.39 -12.89 -1.52
C SER A 54 10.88 -12.58 -1.33
N ALA A 55 11.35 -11.40 -1.71
CA ALA A 55 12.70 -10.94 -1.42
C ALA A 55 12.78 -10.23 -0.06
N GLY A 56 11.66 -10.13 0.66
CA GLY A 56 11.55 -9.39 1.91
C GLY A 56 11.55 -7.89 1.71
N LEU A 57 11.17 -7.38 0.53
CA LEU A 57 11.09 -5.95 0.26
C LEU A 57 9.68 -5.42 0.54
N VAL A 58 9.58 -4.21 1.09
CA VAL A 58 8.29 -3.60 1.43
C VAL A 58 7.92 -2.54 0.39
N TYR A 59 6.75 -2.74 -0.21
CA TYR A 59 6.18 -1.85 -1.20
C TYR A 59 4.93 -1.18 -0.68
N THR A 60 4.66 0.01 -1.22
CA THR A 60 3.38 0.70 -1.08
C THR A 60 2.71 0.86 -2.44
N ARG A 61 1.39 0.94 -2.43
CA ARG A 61 0.55 1.17 -3.61
C ARG A 61 -0.67 2.00 -3.23
N ILE A 62 -1.02 2.96 -4.08
CA ILE A 62 -2.17 3.86 -3.87
C ILE A 62 -3.11 3.74 -5.05
N ASP A 63 -4.41 3.57 -4.80
CA ASP A 63 -5.45 3.53 -5.84
C ASP A 63 -5.16 2.57 -7.00
N LYS A 64 -4.56 1.41 -6.70
CA LYS A 64 -4.19 0.38 -7.68
C LYS A 64 -3.17 0.84 -8.75
N THR A 65 -2.37 1.85 -8.46
CA THR A 65 -1.23 2.25 -9.31
C THR A 65 -0.08 1.22 -9.23
N ARG A 66 1.08 1.53 -9.83
CA ARG A 66 2.27 0.70 -9.73
C ARG A 66 2.74 0.64 -8.26
N LYS A 67 3.34 -0.49 -7.87
CA LYS A 67 4.03 -0.59 -6.58
C LYS A 67 5.31 0.25 -6.61
N ILE A 68 5.60 0.93 -5.52
CA ILE A 68 6.84 1.67 -5.28
C ILE A 68 7.44 1.26 -3.93
N PRO A 69 8.77 1.28 -3.74
CA PRO A 69 9.37 1.01 -2.44
C PRO A 69 8.77 1.93 -1.37
N VAL A 70 8.49 1.39 -0.17
CA VAL A 70 7.84 2.20 0.88
C VAL A 70 8.68 3.41 1.31
N SER A 71 10.00 3.34 1.14
CA SER A 71 10.91 4.45 1.41
C SER A 71 10.68 5.67 0.51
N VAL A 72 10.20 5.49 -0.73
CA VAL A 72 9.82 6.61 -1.61
C VAL A 72 8.72 7.44 -0.96
N LEU A 73 7.70 6.79 -0.41
CA LEU A 73 6.63 7.47 0.33
C LEU A 73 7.18 8.18 1.57
N LEU A 74 8.03 7.51 2.37
CA LEU A 74 8.63 8.13 3.55
C LEU A 74 9.42 9.39 3.19
N ARG A 75 10.18 9.34 2.10
CA ARG A 75 10.93 10.49 1.59
C ARG A 75 10.01 11.61 1.11
N ALA A 76 8.95 11.28 0.38
CA ALA A 76 7.93 12.25 -0.04
C ALA A 76 7.23 12.94 1.15
N LEU A 77 7.06 12.22 2.28
CA LEU A 77 6.51 12.76 3.52
C LEU A 77 7.49 13.65 4.30
N GLY A 78 8.79 13.62 3.98
CA GLY A 78 9.80 14.51 4.54
C GLY A 78 10.98 13.83 5.24
N TYR A 79 11.07 12.50 5.20
CA TYR A 79 12.24 11.76 5.73
C TYR A 79 13.30 11.64 4.63
N GLU A 80 14.10 12.69 4.46
CA GLU A 80 14.86 12.88 3.22
C GLU A 80 16.11 12.02 3.05
N SER A 81 16.69 11.47 4.12
CA SER A 81 17.92 10.66 4.03
C SER A 81 17.68 9.19 4.40
N ASN A 82 18.51 8.31 3.84
CA ASN A 82 18.45 6.88 4.12
C ASN A 82 18.76 6.59 5.59
N GLU A 83 19.68 7.35 6.19
CA GLU A 83 20.07 7.23 7.60
C GLU A 83 18.88 7.51 8.52
N VAL A 84 18.11 8.57 8.25
CA VAL A 84 16.93 8.93 9.05
C VAL A 84 15.83 7.88 8.90
N ILE A 85 15.63 7.36 7.68
CA ILE A 85 14.66 6.29 7.46
C ILE A 85 15.10 5.02 8.20
N LEU A 86 16.38 4.63 8.16
CA LEU A 86 16.89 3.45 8.86
C LEU A 86 16.79 3.57 10.39
N GLU A 87 17.17 4.73 10.93
CA GLU A 87 17.12 4.99 12.37
C GLU A 87 15.68 4.90 12.92
N MET A 88 14.68 5.33 12.14
CA MET A 88 13.27 5.22 12.53
C MET A 88 12.79 3.79 12.74
N TYR A 89 13.43 2.82 12.11
CA TYR A 89 13.10 1.40 12.18
C TYR A 89 14.21 0.57 12.83
N ASP A 90 15.00 1.17 13.73
CA ASP A 90 16.03 0.46 14.50
C ASP A 90 17.03 -0.33 13.61
N GLU A 91 17.42 0.25 12.46
CA GLU A 91 18.32 -0.37 11.47
C GLU A 91 17.83 -1.72 10.90
N ASP A 92 16.51 -1.89 10.81
CA ASP A 92 15.89 -3.11 10.29
C ASP A 92 16.39 -3.48 8.87
N GLU A 93 16.78 -4.75 8.70
CA GLU A 93 17.36 -5.28 7.46
C GLU A 93 16.38 -5.20 6.28
N THR A 94 15.08 -5.37 6.53
CA THR A 94 14.03 -5.27 5.50
C THR A 94 13.93 -3.84 4.96
N ILE A 95 14.01 -2.84 5.85
CA ILE A 95 14.04 -1.43 5.45
C ILE A 95 15.33 -1.11 4.69
N ALA A 96 16.48 -1.59 5.15
CA ALA A 96 17.76 -1.42 4.46
C ALA A 96 17.73 -1.96 3.03
N ARG A 97 17.24 -3.18 2.83
CA ARG A 97 17.07 -3.78 1.51
C ARG A 97 16.06 -3.03 0.64
N THR A 98 15.00 -2.50 1.25
CA THR A 98 13.99 -1.73 0.53
C THR A 98 14.57 -0.40 0.02
N LEU A 99 15.42 0.26 0.80
CA LEU A 99 16.13 1.47 0.40
C LEU A 99 17.07 1.25 -0.79
N GLU A 100 17.67 0.07 -0.95
CA GLU A 100 18.47 -0.26 -2.14
C GLU A 100 17.65 -0.26 -3.44
N LYS A 101 16.33 -0.41 -3.36
CA LYS A 101 15.42 -0.33 -4.51
C LYS A 101 14.81 1.04 -4.71
N ASP A 102 15.02 1.95 -3.78
CA ASP A 102 14.60 3.35 -3.89
C ASP A 102 15.52 4.09 -4.87
N THR A 103 14.96 4.53 -5.99
CA THR A 103 15.70 5.33 -6.97
C THR A 103 15.74 6.81 -6.62
N SER A 104 14.97 7.24 -5.61
CA SER A 104 14.91 8.64 -5.17
C SER A 104 15.95 8.93 -4.11
N THR A 105 16.59 10.10 -4.19
CA THR A 105 17.60 10.55 -3.23
C THR A 105 17.14 11.71 -2.36
N ASN A 106 16.10 12.42 -2.80
CA ASN A 106 15.55 13.59 -2.12
C ASN A 106 14.03 13.65 -2.23
N LYS A 107 13.39 14.51 -1.43
CA LYS A 107 11.94 14.67 -1.39
C LYS A 107 11.32 15.00 -2.74
N LYS A 108 11.99 15.82 -3.56
CA LYS A 108 11.47 16.27 -4.86
C LYS A 108 11.39 15.11 -5.85
N GLU A 109 12.44 14.29 -5.93
CA GLU A 109 12.45 13.06 -6.73
C GLU A 109 11.39 12.08 -6.24
N ALA A 110 11.29 11.90 -4.92
CA ALA A 110 10.29 11.03 -4.33
C ALA A 110 8.85 11.46 -4.68
N LEU A 111 8.56 12.76 -4.66
CA LEU A 111 7.25 13.31 -5.07
C LEU A 111 6.95 13.14 -6.56
N ILE A 112 7.96 12.95 -7.42
CA ILE A 112 7.78 12.68 -8.85
C ILE A 112 7.58 11.18 -9.08
N GLU A 113 8.27 10.35 -8.30
CA GLU A 113 8.13 8.89 -8.37
C GLU A 113 6.80 8.41 -7.77
N PHE A 114 6.36 9.05 -6.69
CA PHE A 114 5.11 8.81 -5.96
C PHE A 114 3.86 9.22 -6.76
#